data_AF-A0AAD4F2D8-F1
#
_entry.id   AF-A0AAD4F2D8-F1
#
_cell.length_a   1.000
_cell.length_b   1.000
_cell.length_c   1.000
_cell.angle_alpha   90.00
_cell.angle_beta   90.00
_cell.angle_gamma   90.00
#
_symmetry.space_group_name_H-M   'P 1'
#
loop_
_entity.id
_entity.type
_entity.pdbx_description
1 polymer ?
#
loop_
_entity_poly.entity_id
_entity_poly.type
_entity_poly.pdbx_seq_one_letter_code
_entity_poly.pdbx_strand_id
1 'polypeptide(L)' 'MCDFTKNYYIYTSCVDPGAHFFRTSVDGSRKRSCPKGPHERYIMLPGQCPLCHGG' A
#
# COMPACT_ATOMS: atom_id res chain seq x y z
N MET A 1 -19.24 -1.88 8.59
CA MET A 1 -17.98 -1.23 8.15
C MET A 1 -17.21 -2.24 7.31
N CYS A 2 -16.75 -1.86 6.11
CA CYS A 2 -15.97 -2.75 5.25
C CYS A 2 -14.55 -2.88 5.80
N ASP A 3 -14.11 -4.11 6.05
CA ASP A 3 -12.75 -4.41 6.51
C ASP A 3 -11.78 -4.79 5.37
N PHE A 4 -12.30 -4.94 4.14
CA PHE A 4 -11.51 -5.40 2.99
C PHE A 4 -10.66 -4.28 2.40
N THR A 5 -9.36 -4.34 2.65
CA THR A 5 -8.40 -3.26 2.36
C THR A 5 -7.17 -3.81 1.65
N LYS A 6 -6.70 -3.14 0.61
CA LYS A 6 -5.42 -3.38 -0.03
C LYS A 6 -4.41 -2.34 0.47
N ASN A 7 -3.36 -2.82 1.12
CA ASN A 7 -2.30 -1.98 1.65
C ASN A 7 -1.15 -1.88 0.65
N TYR A 8 -0.64 -0.68 0.46
CA TYR A 8 0.55 -0.36 -0.31
C TYR A 8 1.61 0.14 0.64
N TYR A 9 2.72 -0.58 0.76
CA TYR A 9 3.83 -0.21 1.63
C TYR A 9 4.87 0.57 0.84
N ILE A 10 5.16 1.77 1.32
CA ILE A 10 6.02 2.74 0.65
C ILE A 10 7.05 3.24 1.65
N TYR A 11 8.28 3.45 1.21
CA TYR A 11 9.30 4.07 2.05
C TYR A 11 9.06 5.58 2.19
N THR A 12 9.27 6.13 3.38
CA THR A 12 9.12 7.57 3.63
C THR A 12 10.08 8.42 2.81
N SER A 13 11.21 7.87 2.38
CA SER A 13 12.18 8.56 1.51
C SER A 13 11.75 8.58 0.03
N CYS A 14 10.59 8.03 -0.30
CA CYS A 14 10.18 7.86 -1.68
C CYS A 14 9.66 9.16 -2.30
N VAL A 15 10.16 9.50 -3.48
CA VAL A 15 9.75 10.69 -4.23
C VAL A 15 8.45 10.46 -4.98
N ASP A 16 8.20 9.23 -5.46
CA ASP A 16 6.95 8.86 -6.12
C ASP A 16 6.26 7.67 -5.42
N PRO A 17 5.45 7.92 -4.38
CA PRO A 17 4.76 6.88 -3.62
C PRO A 17 3.74 6.07 -4.45
N GLY A 18 3.26 6.63 -5.57
CA GLY A 18 2.28 5.98 -6.44
C GLY A 18 2.85 4.81 -7.24
N ALA A 19 4.09 4.90 -7.72
CA ALA A 19 4.75 3.85 -8.49
C ALA A 19 5.70 2.97 -7.67
N HIS A 20 6.30 3.49 -6.59
CA HIS A 20 7.41 2.82 -5.89
C HIS A 20 6.99 2.15 -4.57
N PHE A 21 5.81 1.53 -4.54
CA PHE A 21 5.48 0.61 -3.45
C PHE A 21 6.35 -0.64 -3.55
N PHE A 22 6.99 -1.04 -2.45
CA PHE A 22 7.87 -2.21 -2.44
C PHE A 22 7.12 -3.49 -2.03
N ARG A 23 5.94 -3.35 -1.42
CA ARG A 23 5.11 -4.47 -1.00
C ARG A 23 3.65 -4.09 -1.03
N THR A 24 2.81 -5.07 -1.29
CA THR A 24 1.36 -4.96 -1.08
C THR A 24 0.86 -6.09 -0.18
N SER A 25 -0.20 -5.83 0.57
CA SER A 25 -0.98 -6.88 1.25
C SER A 25 -2.47 -6.62 1.07
N VAL A 26 -3.27 -7.64 1.32
CA VAL A 26 -4.73 -7.49 1.39
C VAL A 26 -5.17 -7.98 2.76
N ASP A 27 -5.79 -7.09 3.52
CA ASP A 27 -6.38 -7.37 4.83
C ASP A 27 -7.90 -7.49 4.74
N GLY A 28 -8.46 -8.20 5.71
CA GLY A 28 -9.91 -8.42 5.83
C GLY A 28 -10.45 -9.54 4.93
N SER A 29 -11.77 -9.57 4.75
CA SER A 29 -12.45 -10.62 4.00
C SER A 29 -13.24 -10.11 2.82
N ARG A 30 -13.02 -10.70 1.64
CA ARG A 30 -13.83 -10.47 0.44
C ARG A 30 -15.31 -10.88 0.64
N LYS A 31 -15.64 -11.74 1.62
CA LYS A 31 -17.04 -12.09 1.94
C LYS A 31 -17.80 -10.96 2.64
N ARG A 32 -17.10 -10.02 3.28
CA ARG A 32 -17.68 -8.84 3.96
C ARG A 32 -17.24 -7.53 3.30
N SER A 33 -16.74 -7.60 2.06
CA SER A 33 -16.37 -6.40 1.33
C SER A 33 -17.61 -5.64 0.85
N CYS A 34 -17.58 -4.32 0.96
CA CYS A 34 -18.58 -3.51 0.26
C CYS A 34 -18.33 -3.53 -1.25
N PRO A 35 -19.32 -3.16 -2.08
CA PRO A 35 -19.19 -3.15 -3.55
C PRO A 35 -18.07 -2.26 -4.10
N LYS A 36 -17.61 -1.29 -3.30
CA LYS A 36 -16.53 -0.34 -3.65
C LYS A 36 -15.15 -0.78 -3.16
N GLY A 37 -15.03 -1.94 -2.52
CA GLY A 37 -13.75 -2.48 -2.03
C GLY A 37 -13.02 -3.34 -3.08
N PRO A 38 -11.75 -3.74 -2.84
CA PRO A 38 -10.94 -3.44 -1.67
C PRO A 38 -10.57 -1.96 -1.60
N HIS A 39 -10.64 -1.37 -0.41
CA HIS A 39 -10.22 0.02 -0.21
C HIS A 39 -8.70 0.11 -0.26
N GLU A 40 -8.17 1.19 -0.82
CA GLU A 40 -6.72 1.38 -0.90
C GLU A 40 -6.22 2.11 0.35
N ARG A 41 -5.12 1.60 0.91
CA ARG A 41 -4.45 2.21 2.05
C ARG A 41 -2.95 2.29 1.80
N TYR A 42 -2.40 3.48 1.94
CA TYR A 42 -0.97 3.71 1.81
C TYR A 42 -0.34 3.72 3.20
N ILE A 43 0.66 2.85 3.41
CA ILE A 43 1.39 2.69 4.66
C ILE A 43 2.83 3.11 4.42
N MET A 44 3.20 4.26 5.00
CA MET A 44 4.55 4.79 4.95
C MET A 44 5.42 4.12 6.02
N LEU A 45 6.55 3.55 5.61
CA LEU A 45 7.52 2.92 6.49
C LEU A 45 8.87 3.65 6.42
N PRO A 46 9.58 3.78 7.56
CA PRO A 46 10.92 4.34 7.55
C PRO A 46 11.86 3.44 6.72
N GLY A 47 12.78 4.06 5.99
CA GLY A 47 13.77 3.38 5.16
C GLY A 47 14.07 4.11 3.86
N GLN A 48 15.00 3.58 3.08
CA GLN A 48 15.39 4.11 1.78
C GLN A 48 14.64 3.39 0.66
N CYS A 49 13.99 4.14 -0.23
CA CYS A 49 13.41 3.57 -1.42
C CYS A 49 14.51 3.11 -2.40
N PRO A 50 14.62 1.80 -2.72
CA PRO A 50 15.66 1.31 -3.62
C PRO A 50 15.43 1.81 -5.07
N LEU A 51 14.18 2.10 -5.45
CA LEU A 51 13.85 2.61 -6.78
C LEU A 51 14.19 4.09 -6.96
N CYS A 52 14.21 4.89 -5.88
CA CYS A 52 14.59 6.31 -5.94
C CYS A 52 16.10 6.54 -5.82
N HIS A 53 16.81 5.66 -5.09
CA HIS A 53 18.21 5.88 -4.71
C HIS A 53 19.17 4.79 -5.21
N GLY A 54 18.69 3.85 -6.02
CA GLY A 54 19.47 2.71 -6.53
C GLY A 54 19.38 2.53 -8.05
N GLY A 55 19.28 3.64 -8.79
CA GLY A 55 19.41 3.67 -10.26
C GLY A 55 20.81 4.04 -10.69
#